data_AF-C9N107-F1
#
_entry.id   AF-C9N107-F1
#
_cell.length_a   1.000
_cell.length_b   1.000
_cell.length_c   1.000
_cell.angle_alpha   90.00
_cell.angle_beta   90.00
_cell.angle_gamma   90.00
#
_symmetry.space_group_name_H-M   'P 1'
#
loop_
_entity.id
_entity.type
_entity.pdbx_description
1 polymer ?
#
loop_
_entity_poly.entity_id
_entity_poly.type
_entity_poly.pdbx_seq_one_letter_code
_entity_poly.pdbx_strand_id
1 'polypeptide(L)'
;MTKEGYVYFDWNCDSTDASGNNVPVEKLVKYGVCTTHPDINVLMHDTNAKKTTVQALQQIIDGYRKAGYSFETLDVNSPKIQHMKQPELK
;
A
#
# COMPACT_ATOMS: atom_id res chain seq x y z
N MET A 1 -5.84 15.30 -11.38
CA MET A 1 -4.58 16.03 -11.42
C MET A 1 -4.85 17.40 -10.84
N THR A 2 -4.04 17.89 -9.90
CA THR A 2 -4.18 19.26 -9.40
C THR A 2 -3.80 20.26 -10.48
N LYS A 3 -4.00 21.55 -10.20
CA LYS A 3 -3.52 22.65 -11.05
C LYS A 3 -2.00 22.60 -11.28
N GLU A 4 -1.27 22.04 -10.33
CA GLU A 4 0.19 21.90 -10.34
C GLU A 4 0.68 20.61 -11.00
N GLY A 5 -0.23 19.78 -11.54
CA GLY A 5 0.16 18.56 -12.26
C GLY A 5 0.24 17.29 -11.42
N TYR A 6 -0.14 17.33 -10.12
CA TYR A 6 -0.02 16.17 -9.24
C TYR A 6 -1.27 15.27 -9.25
N VAL A 7 -1.06 13.97 -9.21
CA VAL A 7 -2.09 12.99 -8.81
C VAL A 7 -1.68 12.46 -7.44
N TYR A 8 -2.56 12.54 -6.44
CA TYR A 8 -2.30 11.91 -5.15
C TYR A 8 -2.99 10.54 -5.10
N PHE A 9 -2.43 9.68 -4.28
CA PHE A 9 -2.94 8.35 -4.01
C PHE A 9 -2.95 8.15 -2.50
N ASP A 10 -4.06 7.65 -2.00
CA ASP A 10 -4.15 7.03 -0.69
C ASP A 10 -3.91 5.51 -0.82
N TRP A 11 -4.22 4.78 0.24
CA TRP A 11 -4.18 3.33 0.31
C TRP A 11 -5.56 2.77 0.66
N ASN A 12 -5.83 1.54 0.23
CA ASN A 12 -7.02 0.78 0.64
C ASN A 12 -6.64 -0.50 1.42
N CYS A 13 -5.34 -0.71 1.66
CA CYS A 13 -4.82 -1.77 2.50
C CYS A 13 -3.78 -1.19 3.47
N ASP A 14 -3.98 -1.42 4.77
CA ASP A 14 -3.05 -0.99 5.83
C ASP A 14 -2.32 -2.21 6.40
N SER A 15 -0.99 -2.25 6.25
CA SER A 15 -0.14 -3.30 6.83
C SER A 15 -0.10 -3.27 8.37
N THR A 16 -0.59 -2.18 8.97
CA THR A 16 -0.53 -1.84 10.39
C THR A 16 0.88 -1.62 10.93
N ASP A 17 1.88 -1.51 10.05
CA ASP A 17 3.27 -1.31 10.46
C ASP A 17 3.50 0.04 11.14
N ALA A 18 2.65 1.03 10.85
CA ALA A 18 2.60 2.32 11.51
C ALA A 18 2.14 2.24 12.98
N SER A 19 1.51 1.13 13.41
CA SER A 19 0.91 1.02 14.75
C SER A 19 1.93 0.96 15.89
N GLY A 20 3.22 0.83 15.60
CA GLY A 20 4.28 0.80 16.60
C GLY A 20 5.67 0.55 15.98
N ASN A 21 6.71 0.53 16.82
CA ASN A 21 8.04 0.13 16.37
C ASN A 21 8.18 -1.39 16.40
N ASN A 22 8.82 -1.97 15.39
CA ASN A 22 9.05 -3.42 15.29
C ASN A 22 7.78 -4.27 15.50
N VAL A 23 6.67 -3.90 14.87
CA VAL A 23 5.44 -4.70 14.87
C VAL A 23 5.77 -6.14 14.41
N PRO A 24 5.28 -7.20 15.07
CA PRO A 24 5.64 -8.58 14.74
C PRO A 24 5.38 -8.93 13.26
N VAL A 25 6.33 -9.64 12.64
CA VAL A 25 6.27 -10.04 11.22
C VAL A 25 4.95 -10.75 10.88
N GLU A 26 4.51 -11.67 11.74
CA GLU A 26 3.24 -12.40 11.56
C GLU A 26 2.01 -11.48 11.47
N LYS A 27 2.00 -10.39 12.25
CA LYS A 27 0.93 -9.40 12.22
C LYS A 27 0.99 -8.62 10.90
N LEU A 28 2.18 -8.22 10.47
CA LEU A 28 2.37 -7.50 9.20
C LEU A 28 1.95 -8.34 8.00
N VAL A 29 2.29 -9.63 7.99
CA VAL A 29 1.86 -10.56 6.91
C VAL A 29 0.35 -10.75 6.94
N LYS A 30 -0.25 -10.89 8.13
CA LYS A 30 -1.70 -11.06 8.28
C LYS A 30 -2.51 -9.88 7.74
N TYR A 31 -2.08 -8.64 8.01
CA TYR A 31 -2.82 -7.44 7.63
C TYR A 31 -2.34 -6.82 6.32
N GLY A 32 -1.09 -7.05 5.91
CA GLY A 32 -0.50 -6.50 4.69
C GLY A 32 -0.93 -7.18 3.40
N VAL A 33 -1.61 -8.33 3.46
CA VAL A 33 -2.18 -9.02 2.29
C VAL A 33 -3.70 -8.81 2.27
N CYS A 34 -4.15 -7.77 1.56
CA CYS A 34 -5.56 -7.47 1.40
C CYS A 34 -6.06 -7.93 0.03
N THR A 35 -7.01 -8.85 -0.01
CA THR A 35 -7.56 -9.40 -1.27
C THR A 35 -9.03 -9.00 -1.49
N THR A 36 -9.43 -7.87 -0.92
CA THR A 36 -10.83 -7.40 -0.91
C THR A 36 -11.20 -6.53 -2.12
N HIS A 37 -10.22 -6.13 -2.94
CA HIS A 37 -10.42 -5.27 -4.11
C HIS A 37 -9.58 -5.78 -5.29
N PRO A 38 -10.01 -5.54 -6.54
CA PRO A 38 -9.21 -5.88 -7.72
C PRO A 38 -7.89 -5.08 -7.79
N ASP A 39 -7.91 -3.82 -7.38
CA ASP A 39 -6.74 -2.95 -7.29
C ASP A 39 -6.43 -2.63 -5.82
N ILE A 40 -5.17 -2.80 -5.43
CA ILE A 40 -4.72 -2.61 -4.05
C ILE A 40 -3.52 -1.65 -4.01
N ASN A 41 -3.69 -0.57 -3.25
CA ASN A 41 -2.58 0.22 -2.74
C ASN A 41 -2.37 -0.18 -1.28
N VAL A 42 -1.30 -0.92 -1.01
CA VAL A 42 -0.89 -1.30 0.35
C VAL A 42 0.08 -0.27 0.92
N LEU A 43 -0.23 0.26 2.11
CA LEU A 43 0.65 1.18 2.82
C LEU A 43 1.65 0.43 3.71
N MET A 44 2.92 0.75 3.53
CA MET A 44 4.06 0.24 4.31
C MET A 44 5.09 1.37 4.48
N HIS A 45 5.90 1.32 5.54
CA HIS A 45 6.89 2.35 5.86
C HIS A 45 8.32 1.79 5.86
N ASP A 46 9.19 2.41 5.06
CA ASP A 46 10.63 2.14 5.07
C ASP A 46 11.37 3.20 5.90
N THR A 47 11.44 2.97 7.22
CA THR A 47 12.20 3.84 8.13
C THR A 47 13.02 3.00 9.11
N ASN A 48 14.02 3.61 9.75
CA ASN A 48 14.90 2.93 10.73
C ASN A 48 14.15 2.18 11.85
N ALA A 49 12.93 2.61 12.18
CA ALA A 49 12.09 2.01 13.22
C ALA A 49 11.25 0.80 12.75
N LYS A 50 11.31 0.45 11.46
CA LYS A 50 10.40 -0.50 10.79
C LYS A 50 11.14 -1.72 10.21
N LYS A 51 12.12 -2.23 10.94
CA LYS A 51 12.95 -3.39 10.50
C LYS A 51 12.12 -4.64 10.19
N THR A 52 11.05 -4.86 10.96
CA THR A 52 10.16 -6.01 10.76
C THR A 52 9.30 -5.89 9.49
N THR A 53 9.06 -4.68 8.98
CA THR A 53 8.39 -4.45 7.68
C THR A 53 9.20 -5.06 6.54
N VAL A 54 10.51 -4.79 6.51
CA VAL A 54 11.43 -5.36 5.51
C VAL A 54 11.49 -6.90 5.64
N GLN A 55 11.49 -7.43 6.87
CA GLN A 55 11.47 -8.88 7.11
C GLN A 55 10.16 -9.54 6.63
N ALA A 56 9.03 -8.85 6.70
CA ALA A 56 7.73 -9.34 6.25
C ALA A 56 7.53 -9.23 4.73
N LEU A 57 8.28 -8.36 4.05
CA LEU A 57 8.04 -7.94 2.67
C LEU A 57 7.90 -9.12 1.69
N GLN A 58 8.82 -10.09 1.74
CA GLN A 58 8.79 -11.22 0.79
C GLN A 58 7.52 -12.07 0.97
N GLN A 59 7.10 -12.33 2.21
CA GLN A 59 5.89 -13.11 2.49
C GLN A 59 4.62 -12.37 2.03
N ILE A 60 4.60 -11.04 2.14
CA ILE A 60 3.50 -10.20 1.64
C ILE A 60 3.44 -10.27 0.11
N ILE A 61 4.60 -10.13 -0.57
CA ILE A 61 4.71 -10.25 -2.03
C ILE A 61 4.20 -11.63 -2.50
N ASP A 62 4.63 -12.70 -1.84
CA ASP A 62 4.21 -14.07 -2.17
C ASP A 62 2.71 -14.27 -1.92
N GLY A 63 2.15 -13.66 -0.86
CA GLY A 63 0.73 -13.65 -0.57
C GLY A 63 -0.11 -13.04 -1.70
N TYR A 64 0.28 -11.86 -2.19
CA TYR A 64 -0.39 -11.22 -3.33
C TYR A 64 -0.26 -12.03 -4.62
N ARG A 65 0.95 -12.53 -4.94
CA ARG A 65 1.16 -13.37 -6.12
C ARG A 65 0.31 -14.63 -6.09
N LYS A 66 0.23 -15.30 -4.93
CA LYS A 66 -0.61 -16.49 -4.73
C LYS A 66 -2.11 -16.17 -4.90
N ALA A 67 -2.52 -14.97 -4.53
CA ALA A 67 -3.89 -14.49 -4.73
C ALA A 67 -4.18 -14.03 -6.18
N GLY A 68 -3.19 -14.07 -7.08
CA GLY A 68 -3.36 -13.74 -8.50
C GLY A 68 -3.05 -12.29 -8.87
N TYR A 69 -2.46 -11.50 -7.98
CA TYR A 69 -2.09 -10.11 -8.25
C TYR A 69 -0.73 -9.99 -8.92
N SER A 70 -0.57 -8.97 -9.77
CA SER A 70 0.70 -8.43 -10.23
C SER A 70 1.08 -7.18 -9.43
N PHE A 71 2.35 -6.81 -9.47
CA PHE A 71 2.86 -5.58 -8.86
C PHE A 71 3.23 -4.58 -9.95
N GLU A 72 2.81 -3.33 -9.76
CA GLU A 72 3.08 -2.21 -10.66
C GLU A 72 3.54 -0.99 -9.86
N THR A 73 4.14 -0.02 -10.55
CA THR A 73 4.48 1.29 -9.99
C THR A 73 3.34 2.27 -10.21
N LEU A 74 3.11 3.19 -9.27
CA LEU A 74 2.12 4.26 -9.46
C LEU A 74 2.59 5.28 -10.51
N ASP A 75 1.68 5.63 -11.42
CA ASP A 75 1.80 6.72 -12.37
C ASP A 75 0.48 7.52 -12.46
N VAL A 76 0.42 8.54 -13.33
CA VAL A 76 -0.77 9.41 -13.46
C VAL A 76 -2.02 8.71 -14.01
N ASN A 77 -1.85 7.54 -14.61
CA ASN A 77 -2.91 6.71 -15.21
C ASN A 77 -3.33 5.54 -14.30
N SER A 78 -2.60 5.25 -13.22
CA SER A 78 -2.96 4.23 -12.25
C SER A 78 -4.35 4.48 -11.62
N PRO A 79 -5.05 3.42 -11.16
CA PRO A 79 -6.28 3.55 -10.40
C PRO A 79 -6.12 4.51 -9.21
N LYS A 80 -7.00 5.50 -9.12
CA LYS A 80 -6.94 6.56 -8.11
C LYS A 80 -7.68 6.13 -6.85
N ILE A 81 -7.01 5.34 -6.01
CA ILE A 81 -7.49 5.06 -4.65
C ILE A 81 -7.31 6.34 -3.84
N GLN A 82 -8.41 7.01 -3.50
CA GLN A 82 -8.43 8.27 -2.77
C GLN A 82 -9.57 8.29 -1.75
N HIS A 83 -9.28 8.60 -0.49
CA HIS A 83 -10.27 8.71 0.59
C HIS A 83 -11.16 9.94 0.44
N MET A 84 -10.58 11.04 -0.04
CA MET A 84 -11.28 12.23 -0.49
C MET A 84 -11.15 12.31 -2.01
N LYS A 85 -12.00 13.05 -2.72
CA LYS A 85 -11.76 13.31 -4.14
C LYS A 85 -10.85 14.52 -4.32
N GLN A 86 -9.84 14.40 -5.17
CA GLN A 86 -9.06 15.56 -5.61
C GLN A 86 -9.99 16.57 -6.31
N PRO A 87 -9.90 17.87 -6.02
CA PRO A 87 -10.58 18.88 -6.82
C PRO A 87 -10.11 18.77 -8.28
N GLU A 88 -11.05 18.60 -9.20
CA GLU A 88 -10.73 18.58 -10.62
C GLU A 88 -10.31 19.98 -11.08
N LEU A 89 -9.43 20.00 -12.08
CA LEU A 89 -9.17 21.20 -12.87
C LEU A 89 -10.50 21.62 -13.52
N LYS A 90 -10.99 22.81 -13.16
CA LYS A 90 -12.07 23.47 -13.90
C LYS A 90 -11.57 23.92 -15.26
#